data_AF-B4VK12-F1
#
_entry.id   AF-B4VK12-F1
#
_cell.length_a   1.000
_cell.length_b   1.000
_cell.length_c   1.000
_cell.angle_alpha   90.00
_cell.angle_beta   90.00
_cell.angle_gamma   90.00
#
_symmetry.space_group_name_H-M   'P 1'
#
loop_
_entity.id
_entity.type
_entity.pdbx_description
1 polymer ?
#
loop_
_entity_poly.entity_id
_entity_poly.type
_entity_poly.pdbx_seq_one_letter_code
_entity_poly.pdbx_strand_id
1 'polypeptide(L)'
;MCGIAGIWGQIDQTSVKKMMDTLIHRGPDAEGMFVSPIKAGVLGHRRLSIMDPQGGNQPIYGDRKARVIVGNGEIYNFPQLLPQLAERFKFRTKSDTEAILHLYEDQGIESVDQLDGMFAFAIADGDKFFAARDPIGIKPLYYGKKDNAFVFASELKAIANFCDNVQEFPAGTFFSSETGFSTFYQVPDIQPEVDADAEALIREVRETVEESVVKRLMSDVPLGCFLSGGLDSSITTAVARQHIEKLHTFSVGIEGSKDIKAARLVSQYLDTIHHEYLITPKEVQDKLPEIIYSLESFDQDLVRSAIPCYFTSRLAAEYVKVILTGEGADELFAGYTYYKGIPDNDTLHRELRRSVTSLHNINLGTCGKIEYQSL
;
A
#
# COMPACT_ATOMS: atom_id res chain seq x y z
N MET A 1 -2.06 -8.01 -2.32
CA MET A 1 -1.32 -7.54 -1.12
C MET A 1 -1.98 -8.12 0.10
N CYS A 2 -1.25 -8.47 1.16
CA CYS A 2 -1.79 -9.12 2.34
C CYS A 2 -2.97 -8.37 3.04
N GLY A 3 -3.69 -9.11 3.89
CA GLY A 3 -4.66 -8.57 4.83
C GLY A 3 -4.25 -8.88 6.26
N ILE A 4 -4.31 -7.88 7.14
CA ILE A 4 -4.07 -8.06 8.58
C ILE A 4 -5.35 -7.74 9.36
N ALA A 5 -5.57 -8.45 10.45
CA ALA A 5 -6.66 -8.19 11.39
C ALA A 5 -6.27 -8.64 12.80
N GLY A 6 -6.87 -8.07 13.83
CA GLY A 6 -6.60 -8.52 15.20
C GLY A 6 -7.43 -7.83 16.26
N ILE A 7 -7.38 -8.43 17.44
CA ILE A 7 -8.02 -7.94 18.66
C ILE A 7 -6.99 -8.01 19.78
N TRP A 8 -6.66 -6.87 20.40
CA TRP A 8 -5.74 -6.77 21.52
C TRP A 8 -6.44 -6.24 22.78
N GLY A 9 -6.21 -6.88 23.93
CA GLY A 9 -6.92 -6.67 25.19
C GLY A 9 -7.88 -7.80 25.56
N GLN A 10 -8.16 -8.73 24.64
CA GLN A 10 -8.93 -9.96 24.92
C GLN A 10 -8.63 -11.06 23.91
N ILE A 11 -8.95 -12.31 24.26
CA ILE A 11 -8.87 -13.45 23.34
C ILE A 11 -10.23 -13.69 22.69
N ASP A 12 -10.31 -13.42 21.39
CA ASP A 12 -11.48 -13.69 20.56
C ASP A 12 -11.06 -14.22 19.18
N GLN A 13 -10.59 -15.47 19.16
CA GLN A 13 -10.13 -16.15 17.94
C GLN A 13 -11.24 -16.28 16.90
N THR A 14 -12.48 -16.47 17.34
CA THR A 14 -13.64 -16.63 16.47
C THR A 14 -13.93 -15.35 15.68
N SER A 15 -13.90 -14.18 16.34
CA SER A 15 -14.05 -12.91 15.64
C SER A 15 -12.87 -12.64 14.70
N VAL A 16 -11.62 -12.86 15.14
CA VAL A 16 -10.46 -12.65 14.26
C VAL A 16 -10.50 -13.57 13.04
N LYS A 17 -10.92 -14.83 13.18
CA LYS A 17 -11.09 -15.73 12.03
C LYS A 17 -12.10 -15.19 11.03
N LYS A 18 -13.25 -14.69 11.49
CA LYS A 18 -14.25 -14.06 10.61
C LYS A 18 -13.71 -12.81 9.91
N MET A 19 -12.95 -11.98 10.62
CA MET A 19 -12.26 -10.82 10.01
C MET A 19 -11.30 -11.28 8.90
N MET A 20 -10.50 -12.32 9.15
CA MET A 20 -9.58 -12.89 8.17
C MET A 20 -10.30 -13.49 6.96
N ASP A 21 -11.46 -14.11 7.16
CA ASP A 21 -12.26 -14.68 6.06
C ASP A 21 -12.85 -13.58 5.16
N THR A 22 -13.19 -12.41 5.72
CA THR A 22 -13.56 -11.23 4.93
C THR A 22 -12.39 -10.66 4.11
N LEU A 23 -11.14 -10.91 4.51
CA LEU A 23 -9.93 -10.40 3.86
C LEU A 23 -9.27 -11.40 2.89
N ILE A 24 -9.94 -12.50 2.54
CA ILE A 24 -9.36 -13.56 1.71
C ILE A 24 -8.89 -13.06 0.33
N HIS A 25 -9.63 -12.13 -0.28
CA HIS A 25 -9.30 -11.55 -1.60
C HIS A 25 -7.94 -10.85 -1.58
N ARG A 26 -7.58 -10.21 -0.46
CA ARG A 26 -6.27 -9.56 -0.30
C ARG A 26 -5.14 -10.58 -0.34
N GLY A 27 -5.31 -11.67 0.39
CA GLY A 27 -4.28 -12.69 0.60
C GLY A 27 -4.81 -14.11 0.44
N PRO A 28 -4.97 -14.59 -0.81
CA PRO A 28 -5.53 -15.90 -1.10
C PRO A 28 -4.53 -17.06 -0.91
N ASP A 29 -3.23 -16.77 -0.84
CA ASP A 29 -2.19 -17.81 -0.91
C ASP A 29 -2.02 -18.57 0.42
N ALA A 30 -2.17 -17.90 1.56
CA ALA A 30 -2.06 -18.53 2.88
C ALA A 30 -2.77 -17.74 3.99
N GLU A 31 -2.97 -18.39 5.14
CA GLU A 31 -3.44 -17.73 6.35
C GLU A 31 -2.60 -18.12 7.57
N GLY A 32 -2.59 -17.26 8.58
CA GLY A 32 -1.94 -17.53 9.86
C GLY A 32 -2.57 -16.72 10.98
N MET A 33 -2.53 -17.28 12.19
CA MET A 33 -3.05 -16.65 13.39
C MET A 33 -2.09 -16.86 14.55
N PHE A 34 -1.85 -15.80 15.31
CA PHE A 34 -1.15 -15.82 16.57
C PHE A 34 -2.15 -15.58 17.70
N VAL A 35 -2.08 -16.44 18.73
CA VAL A 35 -2.87 -16.30 19.95
C VAL A 35 -1.89 -16.12 21.10
N SER A 36 -1.98 -14.98 21.80
CA SER A 36 -1.07 -14.67 22.89
C SER A 36 -1.15 -15.72 24.01
N PRO A 37 -0.03 -16.36 24.42
CA PRO A 37 -0.01 -17.35 25.49
C PRO A 37 -0.46 -16.79 26.85
N ILE A 38 -0.23 -15.49 27.07
CA ILE A 38 -0.64 -14.78 28.29
C ILE A 38 -2.04 -14.16 28.17
N LYS A 39 -2.78 -14.54 27.11
CA LYS A 39 -4.15 -14.10 26.83
C LYS A 39 -4.30 -12.58 26.58
N ALA A 40 -3.25 -11.93 26.09
CA ALA A 40 -3.28 -10.49 25.80
C ALA A 40 -4.05 -10.13 24.51
N GLY A 41 -4.07 -11.02 23.51
CA GLY A 41 -4.72 -10.73 22.23
C GLY A 41 -4.51 -11.79 21.15
N VAL A 42 -5.07 -11.53 19.98
CA VAL A 42 -5.01 -12.38 18.79
C VAL A 42 -4.66 -11.52 17.57
N LEU A 43 -3.67 -11.98 16.77
CA LEU A 43 -3.31 -11.38 15.49
C LEU A 43 -3.59 -12.38 14.37
N GLY A 44 -4.11 -11.90 13.24
CA GLY A 44 -4.48 -12.68 12.07
C GLY A 44 -3.91 -12.08 10.79
N HIS A 45 -3.54 -12.94 9.85
CA HIS A 45 -2.93 -12.55 8.59
C HIS A 45 -3.43 -13.41 7.42
N ARG A 46 -3.72 -12.76 6.29
CA ARG A 46 -4.01 -13.33 4.97
C ARG A 46 -2.87 -12.93 4.02
N ARG A 47 -2.23 -13.91 3.38
CA ARG A 47 -1.00 -13.70 2.62
C ARG A 47 -1.25 -13.65 1.12
N LEU A 48 -0.71 -12.62 0.46
CA LEU A 48 -0.33 -12.71 -0.95
C LEU A 48 1.20 -12.84 -0.99
N SER A 49 1.69 -13.93 -1.58
CA SER A 49 3.12 -14.25 -1.59
C SER A 49 3.83 -13.48 -2.69
N ILE A 50 4.46 -12.36 -2.31
CA ILE A 50 5.31 -11.53 -3.18
C ILE A 50 6.78 -11.82 -2.88
N MET A 51 7.26 -11.38 -1.71
CA MET A 51 8.61 -11.68 -1.22
C MET A 51 8.65 -12.99 -0.43
N ASP A 52 9.72 -13.77 -0.62
CA ASP A 52 9.94 -15.10 -0.03
C ASP A 52 8.72 -16.04 -0.12
N PRO A 53 8.24 -16.43 -1.32
CA PRO A 53 6.99 -17.18 -1.44
C PRO A 53 6.93 -18.48 -0.63
N GLN A 54 8.08 -19.11 -0.36
CA GLN A 54 8.17 -20.38 0.37
C GLN A 54 8.34 -20.22 1.88
N GLY A 55 8.97 -19.14 2.37
CA GLY A 55 9.33 -18.96 3.79
C GLY A 55 8.61 -17.81 4.50
N GLY A 56 8.10 -16.81 3.78
CA GLY A 56 7.57 -15.57 4.34
C GLY A 56 6.15 -15.65 4.94
N ASN A 57 5.73 -16.82 5.44
CA ASN A 57 4.42 -16.97 6.06
C ASN A 57 4.37 -16.18 7.37
N GLN A 58 3.29 -15.42 7.55
CA GLN A 58 3.06 -14.64 8.76
C GLN A 58 1.89 -15.22 9.57
N PRO A 59 1.90 -15.12 10.90
CA PRO A 59 2.77 -14.27 11.72
C PRO A 59 4.25 -14.70 11.77
N ILE A 60 5.17 -13.73 11.70
CA ILE A 60 6.62 -13.98 11.81
C ILE A 60 7.02 -13.83 13.28
N TYR A 61 7.87 -14.74 13.76
CA TYR A 61 8.31 -14.80 15.16
C TYR A 61 9.76 -14.35 15.28
N GLY A 62 10.01 -13.44 16.21
CA GLY A 62 11.34 -12.87 16.46
C GLY A 62 12.29 -13.85 17.13
N ASP A 63 13.50 -13.37 17.43
CA ASP A 63 14.51 -14.17 18.11
C ASP A 63 14.18 -14.36 19.59
N ARG A 64 13.60 -13.35 20.22
CA ARG A 64 12.99 -13.49 21.54
C ARG A 64 11.56 -13.99 21.30
N LYS A 65 11.30 -15.28 21.56
CA LYS A 65 10.02 -16.01 21.29
C LYS A 65 8.71 -15.33 21.76
N ALA A 66 8.77 -14.19 22.45
CA ALA A 66 7.63 -13.39 22.88
C ALA A 66 7.17 -12.35 21.84
N ARG A 67 7.92 -12.14 20.75
CA ARG A 67 7.65 -11.09 19.75
C ARG A 67 7.17 -11.66 18.43
N VAL A 68 6.04 -11.13 17.95
CA VAL A 68 5.35 -11.63 16.76
C VAL A 68 4.83 -10.47 15.93
N ILE A 69 5.05 -10.50 14.62
CA ILE A 69 4.56 -9.49 13.67
C ILE A 69 3.57 -10.09 12.65
N VAL A 70 2.56 -9.30 12.30
CA VAL A 70 1.80 -9.41 11.06
C VAL A 70 1.89 -8.09 10.30
N GLY A 71 2.06 -8.13 8.99
CA GLY A 71 2.29 -6.97 8.15
C GLY A 71 1.63 -7.11 6.78
N ASN A 72 1.24 -5.96 6.23
CA ASN A 72 0.81 -5.79 4.86
C ASN A 72 1.60 -4.60 4.29
N GLY A 73 2.57 -4.87 3.42
CA GLY A 73 3.47 -3.85 2.93
C GLY A 73 4.67 -4.39 2.19
N GLU A 74 5.54 -3.48 1.78
CA GLU A 74 6.87 -3.73 1.23
C GLU A 74 7.83 -2.68 1.80
N ILE A 75 8.95 -3.11 2.37
CA ILE A 75 10.02 -2.26 2.92
C ILE A 75 11.18 -2.21 1.91
N TYR A 76 11.20 -1.17 1.09
CA TYR A 76 12.13 -1.02 -0.04
C TYR A 76 13.58 -0.83 0.37
N ASN A 77 13.84 -0.33 1.59
CA ASN A 77 15.20 -0.26 2.12
C ASN A 77 15.64 -1.55 2.86
N PHE A 78 14.89 -2.65 2.73
CA PHE A 78 15.27 -3.95 3.30
C PHE A 78 16.70 -4.41 2.90
N PRO A 79 17.14 -4.30 1.63
CA PRO A 79 18.51 -4.67 1.26
C PRO A 79 19.60 -3.92 2.02
N GLN A 80 19.34 -2.68 2.44
CA GLN A 80 20.26 -1.84 3.21
C GLN A 80 20.21 -2.17 4.71
N LEU A 81 19.02 -2.52 5.22
CA LEU A 81 18.80 -2.88 6.62
C LEU A 81 19.35 -4.28 6.95
N LEU A 82 19.20 -5.23 6.02
CA LEU A 82 19.49 -6.64 6.25
C LEU A 82 20.92 -6.90 6.75
N PRO A 83 22.01 -6.36 6.15
CA PRO A 83 23.37 -6.60 6.64
C PRO A 83 23.57 -6.16 8.09
N GLN A 84 23.03 -5.00 8.47
CA GLN A 84 23.19 -4.41 9.80
C GLN A 84 22.38 -5.15 10.87
N LEU A 85 21.22 -5.69 10.50
CA LEU A 85 20.38 -6.48 11.39
C LEU A 85 20.89 -7.92 11.52
N ALA A 86 21.41 -8.50 10.44
CA ALA A 86 21.92 -9.88 10.41
C ALA A 86 23.16 -10.08 11.29
N GLU A 87 23.90 -9.02 11.64
CA GLU A 87 24.98 -9.07 12.63
C GLU A 87 24.48 -9.33 14.06
N ARG A 88 23.21 -9.00 14.34
CA ARG A 88 22.62 -9.02 15.69
C ARG A 88 21.47 -10.02 15.84
N PHE A 89 20.79 -10.33 14.75
CA PHE A 89 19.59 -11.15 14.72
C PHE A 89 19.67 -12.24 13.65
N LYS A 90 19.08 -13.40 13.96
CA LYS A 90 18.99 -14.52 13.04
C LYS A 90 17.67 -14.47 12.27
N PHE A 91 17.75 -13.99 11.03
CA PHE A 91 16.65 -14.08 10.08
C PHE A 91 16.28 -15.53 9.78
N ARG A 92 14.98 -15.80 9.72
CA ARG A 92 14.38 -17.12 9.45
C ARG A 92 13.66 -17.15 8.11
N THR A 93 13.37 -15.98 7.56
CA THR A 93 12.72 -15.75 6.29
C THR A 93 13.60 -14.84 5.43
N LYS A 94 13.22 -14.66 4.16
CA LYS A 94 13.72 -13.58 3.30
C LYS A 94 12.68 -12.47 3.12
N SER A 95 11.66 -12.42 3.98
CA SER A 95 10.65 -11.38 3.96
C SER A 95 11.19 -10.11 4.60
N ASP A 96 11.01 -9.01 3.90
CA ASP A 96 11.19 -7.64 4.37
C ASP A 96 10.44 -7.34 5.69
N THR A 97 9.28 -7.97 5.93
CA THR A 97 8.52 -7.84 7.18
C THR A 97 9.31 -8.32 8.41
N GLU A 98 10.21 -9.30 8.26
CA GLU A 98 11.07 -9.73 9.38
C GLU A 98 12.07 -8.64 9.79
N ALA A 99 12.51 -7.79 8.86
CA ALA A 99 13.37 -6.66 9.18
C ALA A 99 12.66 -5.63 10.06
N ILE A 100 11.35 -5.39 9.86
CA ILE A 100 10.54 -4.54 10.75
C ILE A 100 10.57 -5.09 12.17
N LEU A 101 10.38 -6.41 12.32
CA LEU A 101 10.41 -7.05 13.62
C LEU A 101 11.77 -6.87 14.29
N HIS A 102 12.87 -7.15 13.60
CA HIS A 102 14.21 -7.00 14.18
C HIS A 102 14.60 -5.54 14.45
N LEU A 103 14.16 -4.57 13.64
CA LEU A 103 14.30 -3.14 13.98
C LEU A 103 13.55 -2.80 15.27
N TYR A 104 12.32 -3.28 15.43
CA TYR A 104 11.58 -3.12 16.68
C TYR A 104 12.28 -3.83 17.86
N GLU A 105 12.89 -5.00 17.62
CA GLU A 105 13.64 -5.70 18.68
C GLU A 105 14.86 -4.92 19.18
N ASP A 106 15.47 -4.14 18.29
CA ASP A 106 16.66 -3.32 18.51
C ASP A 106 16.35 -1.94 19.11
N GLN A 107 15.32 -1.26 18.58
CA GLN A 107 15.05 0.17 18.83
C GLN A 107 13.68 0.45 19.45
N GLY A 108 12.84 -0.58 19.60
CA GLY A 108 11.47 -0.40 20.09
C GLY A 108 10.62 0.43 19.12
N ILE A 109 9.81 1.33 19.67
CA ILE A 109 8.83 2.10 18.88
C ILE A 109 9.47 3.07 17.87
N GLU A 110 10.73 3.47 18.07
CA GLU A 110 11.49 4.33 17.15
C GLU A 110 11.86 3.63 15.84
N SER A 111 11.63 2.31 15.74
CA SER A 111 11.91 1.53 14.54
C SER A 111 11.25 2.07 13.27
N VAL A 112 10.09 2.74 13.41
CA VAL A 112 9.32 3.26 12.27
C VAL A 112 10.06 4.36 11.51
N ASP A 113 10.98 5.08 12.16
CA ASP A 113 11.73 6.18 11.54
C ASP A 113 12.76 5.67 10.52
N GLN A 114 13.10 4.38 10.57
CA GLN A 114 14.04 3.75 9.65
C GLN A 114 13.37 3.07 8.45
N LEU A 115 12.04 3.07 8.36
CA LEU A 115 11.33 2.31 7.32
C LEU A 115 11.11 3.19 6.07
N ASP A 116 11.69 2.77 4.94
CA ASP A 116 11.34 3.29 3.61
C ASP A 116 10.47 2.26 2.91
N GLY A 117 9.16 2.49 2.89
CA GLY A 117 8.22 1.49 2.41
C GLY A 117 6.77 1.96 2.41
N MET A 118 5.92 1.07 1.94
CA MET A 118 4.46 1.17 2.11
C MET A 118 4.05 0.04 3.04
N PHE A 119 3.38 0.32 4.16
CA PHE A 119 3.17 -0.67 5.20
C PHE A 119 2.01 -0.33 6.13
N ALA A 120 1.34 -1.39 6.57
CA ALA A 120 0.54 -1.43 7.78
C ALA A 120 0.93 -2.71 8.52
N PHE A 121 1.32 -2.62 9.79
CA PHE A 121 1.72 -3.80 10.56
C PHE A 121 1.28 -3.72 12.02
N ALA A 122 1.29 -4.87 12.67
CA ALA A 122 1.02 -5.03 14.10
C ALA A 122 2.01 -6.03 14.72
N ILE A 123 2.58 -5.64 15.86
CA ILE A 123 3.53 -6.39 16.67
C ILE A 123 2.90 -6.67 18.05
N ALA A 124 2.95 -7.93 18.45
CA ALA A 124 2.76 -8.35 19.83
C ALA A 124 4.14 -8.51 20.49
N ASP A 125 4.37 -7.85 21.63
CA ASP A 125 5.56 -8.03 22.47
C ASP A 125 5.13 -8.31 23.91
N GLY A 126 4.95 -9.59 24.24
CA GLY A 126 4.39 -10.00 25.54
C GLY A 126 2.95 -9.53 25.72
N ASP A 127 2.72 -8.61 26.67
CA ASP A 127 1.43 -7.95 26.95
C ASP A 127 1.27 -6.62 26.18
N LYS A 128 2.32 -6.17 25.51
CA LYS A 128 2.35 -4.94 24.73
C LYS A 128 1.90 -5.17 23.29
N PHE A 129 1.31 -4.14 22.73
CA PHE A 129 0.90 -4.09 21.34
C PHE A 129 1.42 -2.82 20.68
N PHE A 130 1.90 -2.98 19.47
CA PHE A 130 2.38 -1.88 18.64
C PHE A 130 1.84 -2.05 17.23
N ALA A 131 1.28 -1.01 16.64
CA ALA A 131 0.86 -1.01 15.24
C ALA A 131 1.28 0.28 14.58
N ALA A 132 1.62 0.25 13.29
CA ALA A 132 1.99 1.45 12.55
C ALA A 132 1.46 1.40 11.13
N ARG A 133 1.26 2.59 10.57
CA ARG A 133 0.87 2.82 9.18
C ARG A 133 1.84 3.79 8.52
N ASP A 134 2.17 3.51 7.26
CA ASP A 134 3.18 4.22 6.49
C ASP A 134 2.94 5.74 6.36
N PRO A 135 3.99 6.52 6.02
CA PRO A 135 4.03 7.98 6.04
C PRO A 135 2.79 8.71 5.49
N ILE A 136 2.23 8.23 4.38
CA ILE A 136 1.10 8.88 3.70
C ILE A 136 -0.14 7.98 3.58
N GLY A 137 -0.11 6.80 4.21
CA GLY A 137 -1.25 5.89 4.31
C GLY A 137 -1.53 5.07 3.05
N ILE A 138 -0.49 4.69 2.30
CA ILE A 138 -0.58 3.85 1.09
C ILE A 138 -1.28 2.52 1.42
N LYS A 139 -0.89 1.85 2.52
CA LYS A 139 -1.55 0.61 2.95
C LYS A 139 -2.72 0.95 3.88
N PRO A 140 -3.92 0.43 3.59
CA PRO A 140 -5.09 0.72 4.40
C PRO A 140 -5.02 0.00 5.74
N LEU A 141 -5.46 0.68 6.79
CA LEU A 141 -5.60 0.15 8.13
C LEU A 141 -6.72 0.92 8.85
N TYR A 142 -7.61 0.19 9.49
CA TYR A 142 -8.73 0.69 10.27
C TYR A 142 -8.64 0.14 11.68
N TYR A 143 -9.19 0.88 12.63
CA TYR A 143 -9.26 0.45 14.02
C TYR A 143 -10.58 0.86 14.68
N GLY A 144 -10.90 0.19 15.78
CA GLY A 144 -12.06 0.48 16.61
C GLY A 144 -11.88 -0.10 18.01
N LYS A 145 -12.96 -0.07 18.81
CA LYS A 145 -12.94 -0.63 20.16
C LYS A 145 -14.11 -1.59 20.38
N LYS A 146 -13.84 -2.70 21.06
CA LYS A 146 -14.84 -3.67 21.54
C LYS A 146 -14.53 -4.01 23.00
N ASP A 147 -15.38 -3.63 23.94
CA ASP A 147 -15.19 -3.93 25.37
C ASP A 147 -13.80 -3.54 25.91
N ASN A 148 -13.30 -2.35 25.53
CA ASN A 148 -11.94 -1.83 25.77
C ASN A 148 -10.79 -2.53 25.03
N ALA A 149 -11.05 -3.60 24.27
CA ALA A 149 -10.07 -4.19 23.38
C ALA A 149 -9.88 -3.32 22.13
N PHE A 150 -8.64 -3.17 21.70
CA PHE A 150 -8.25 -2.55 20.45
C PHE A 150 -8.50 -3.54 19.30
N VAL A 151 -9.32 -3.15 18.33
CA VAL A 151 -9.64 -3.96 17.15
C VAL A 151 -9.05 -3.28 15.94
N PHE A 152 -8.43 -4.03 15.02
CA PHE A 152 -7.91 -3.47 13.77
C PHE A 152 -8.09 -4.43 12.60
N ALA A 153 -8.14 -3.88 11.39
CA ALA A 153 -8.02 -4.64 10.15
C ALA A 153 -7.60 -3.77 8.97
N SER A 154 -7.11 -4.40 7.89
CA SER A 154 -6.77 -3.70 6.65
C SER A 154 -7.96 -3.04 5.95
N GLU A 155 -9.19 -3.50 6.19
CA GLU A 155 -10.39 -3.01 5.51
C GLU A 155 -11.54 -2.80 6.50
N LEU A 156 -12.33 -1.74 6.30
CA LEU A 156 -13.45 -1.37 7.16
C LEU A 156 -14.48 -2.50 7.28
N LYS A 157 -14.79 -3.16 6.17
CA LYS A 157 -15.75 -4.27 6.06
C LYS A 157 -15.42 -5.43 7.00
N ALA A 158 -14.14 -5.61 7.34
CA ALA A 158 -13.69 -6.70 8.19
C ALA A 158 -14.02 -6.44 9.67
N ILE A 159 -14.11 -5.19 10.12
CA ILE A 159 -14.27 -4.84 11.55
C ILE A 159 -15.58 -4.11 11.88
N ALA A 160 -16.31 -3.61 10.87
CA ALA A 160 -17.55 -2.85 11.06
C ALA A 160 -18.63 -3.58 11.87
N ASN A 161 -18.68 -4.92 11.78
CA ASN A 161 -19.63 -5.75 12.53
C ASN A 161 -19.12 -6.22 13.90
N PHE A 162 -17.90 -5.81 14.30
CA PHE A 162 -17.24 -6.32 15.50
C PHE A 162 -16.92 -5.24 16.54
N CYS A 163 -16.93 -3.96 16.17
CA CYS A 163 -16.59 -2.87 17.08
C CYS A 163 -17.39 -1.60 16.76
N ASP A 164 -17.56 -0.77 17.79
CA ASP A 164 -18.20 0.53 17.66
C ASP A 164 -17.17 1.59 17.25
N ASN A 165 -17.65 2.66 16.60
CA ASN A 165 -16.86 3.84 16.24
C ASN A 165 -15.58 3.52 15.45
N VAL A 166 -15.71 2.73 14.38
CA VAL A 166 -14.59 2.43 13.49
C VAL A 166 -14.03 3.71 12.89
N GLN A 167 -12.71 3.83 12.92
CA GLN A 167 -11.94 4.94 12.38
C GLN A 167 -10.84 4.41 11.47
N GLU A 168 -10.42 5.24 10.53
CA GLU A 168 -9.20 4.99 9.79
C GLU A 168 -7.99 5.17 10.72
N PHE A 169 -7.02 4.27 10.66
CA PHE A 169 -5.77 4.39 11.39
C PHE A 169 -4.94 5.53 10.76
N PRO A 170 -4.58 6.60 11.48
CA PRO A 170 -3.99 7.78 10.86
C PRO A 170 -2.66 7.48 10.14
N ALA A 171 -2.49 8.05 8.94
CA ALA A 171 -1.24 7.94 8.17
C ALA A 171 -0.05 8.58 8.91
N GLY A 172 1.15 8.01 8.74
CA GLY A 172 2.37 8.52 9.38
C GLY A 172 2.34 8.43 10.91
N THR A 173 1.53 7.51 11.45
CA THR A 173 1.41 7.31 12.90
C THR A 173 1.64 5.86 13.31
N PHE A 174 1.96 5.70 14.58
CA PHE A 174 1.88 4.42 15.27
C PHE A 174 0.94 4.51 16.47
N PHE A 175 0.49 3.35 16.94
CA PHE A 175 -0.21 3.15 18.19
C PHE A 175 0.59 2.18 19.04
N SER A 176 0.88 2.56 20.29
CA SER A 176 1.41 1.68 21.33
C SER A 176 0.37 1.50 22.42
N SER A 177 0.22 0.28 22.93
CA SER A 177 -0.64 0.04 24.10
C SER A 177 -0.18 0.79 25.36
N GLU A 178 1.08 1.24 25.40
CA GLU A 178 1.64 1.98 26.53
C GLU A 178 1.44 3.49 26.40
N THR A 179 1.59 4.05 25.20
CA THR A 179 1.62 5.51 24.97
C THR A 179 0.48 6.04 24.10
N GLY A 180 -0.34 5.16 23.51
CA GLY A 180 -1.38 5.54 22.56
C GLY A 180 -0.83 5.90 21.19
N PHE A 181 -1.55 6.77 20.47
CA PHE A 181 -1.16 7.23 19.14
C PHE A 181 -0.02 8.25 19.19
N SER A 182 0.90 8.17 18.23
CA SER A 182 1.95 9.17 18.03
C SER A 182 2.31 9.27 16.55
N THR A 183 2.60 10.49 16.10
CA THR A 183 2.98 10.78 14.71
C THR A 183 4.49 10.68 14.56
N PHE A 184 4.95 9.89 13.61
CA PHE A 184 6.37 9.76 13.26
C PHE A 184 6.70 10.43 11.92
N TYR A 185 5.69 10.71 11.08
CA TYR A 185 5.88 11.39 9.81
C TYR A 185 4.81 12.45 9.56
N GLN A 186 5.25 13.57 8.98
CA GLN A 186 4.36 14.60 8.41
C GLN A 186 4.93 15.05 7.08
N VAL A 187 4.05 15.37 6.12
CA VAL A 187 4.46 15.94 4.83
C VAL A 187 5.21 17.25 5.09
N PRO A 188 6.51 17.33 4.72
CA PRO A 188 7.33 18.50 5.03
C PRO A 188 6.73 19.81 4.53
N ASP A 189 6.92 20.88 5.30
CA ASP A 189 6.59 22.25 4.87
C ASP A 189 7.83 22.97 4.34
N ILE A 190 8.32 22.53 3.19
CA ILE A 190 9.53 23.08 2.60
C ILE A 190 9.14 24.29 1.75
N GLN A 191 9.73 25.44 2.05
CA GLN A 191 9.57 26.64 1.23
C GLN A 191 10.43 26.51 -0.03
N PRO A 192 9.93 26.96 -1.20
CA PRO A 192 10.72 26.93 -2.43
C PRO A 192 11.98 27.78 -2.27
N GLU A 193 13.10 27.25 -2.74
CA GLU A 193 14.37 27.98 -2.73
C GLU A 193 14.31 29.21 -3.65
N VAL A 194 14.79 30.34 -3.14
CA VAL A 194 14.98 31.55 -3.93
C VAL A 194 16.27 31.37 -4.75
N ASP A 195 16.19 31.59 -6.07
CA ASP A 195 17.30 31.43 -7.03
C ASP A 195 17.78 29.99 -7.29
N ALA A 196 16.89 29.01 -7.15
CA ALA A 196 17.20 27.61 -7.46
C ALA A 196 17.62 27.42 -8.94
N ASP A 197 18.64 26.59 -9.17
CA ASP A 197 19.05 26.18 -10.51
C ASP A 197 18.03 25.17 -11.08
N ALA A 198 17.21 25.63 -12.03
CA ALA A 198 16.16 24.82 -12.64
C ALA A 198 16.70 23.54 -13.30
N GLU A 199 17.89 23.57 -13.91
CA GLU A 199 18.47 22.38 -14.55
C GLU A 199 18.96 21.37 -13.50
N ALA A 200 19.49 21.86 -12.38
CA ALA A 200 19.84 21.01 -11.25
C ALA A 200 18.60 20.34 -10.65
N LEU A 201 17.51 21.09 -10.45
CA LEU A 201 16.24 20.56 -9.94
C LEU A 201 15.60 19.54 -10.88
N ILE A 202 15.61 19.79 -12.20
CA ILE A 202 15.10 18.83 -13.19
C ILE A 202 15.87 17.52 -13.13
N ARG A 203 17.21 17.58 -12.99
CA ARG A 203 18.04 16.39 -12.83
C ARG A 203 17.73 15.66 -11.53
N GLU A 204 17.64 16.36 -10.42
CA GLU A 204 17.33 15.77 -9.11
C GLU A 204 15.96 15.09 -9.09
N VAL A 205 14.93 15.73 -9.66
CA VAL A 205 13.59 15.13 -9.79
C VAL A 205 13.65 13.87 -10.65
N ARG A 206 14.37 13.90 -11.78
CA ARG A 206 14.53 12.73 -12.64
C ARG A 206 15.19 11.57 -11.90
N GLU A 207 16.35 11.82 -11.29
CA GLU A 207 17.12 10.81 -10.55
C GLU A 207 16.26 10.23 -9.40
N THR A 208 15.57 11.09 -8.65
CA THR A 208 14.69 10.66 -7.55
C THR A 208 13.53 9.78 -8.04
N VAL A 209 12.89 10.13 -9.16
CA VAL A 209 11.82 9.31 -9.75
C VAL A 209 12.37 7.98 -10.25
N GLU A 210 13.52 7.99 -10.92
CA GLU A 210 14.18 6.77 -11.41
C GLU A 210 14.53 5.81 -10.25
N GLU A 211 15.20 6.32 -9.21
CA GLU A 211 15.52 5.55 -8.00
C GLU A 211 14.26 5.03 -7.29
N SER A 212 13.21 5.84 -7.24
CA SER A 212 11.91 5.48 -6.64
C SER A 212 11.21 4.34 -7.39
N VAL A 213 11.32 4.29 -8.72
CA VAL A 213 10.81 3.16 -9.50
C VAL A 213 11.70 1.94 -9.30
N VAL A 214 13.02 2.07 -9.39
CA VAL A 214 13.97 0.96 -9.27
C VAL A 214 13.84 0.25 -7.93
N LYS A 215 13.71 0.98 -6.81
CA LYS A 215 13.54 0.35 -5.49
C LYS A 215 12.24 -0.44 -5.36
N ARG A 216 11.22 -0.09 -6.15
CA ARG A 216 9.91 -0.79 -6.20
C ARG A 216 9.90 -1.99 -7.15
N LEU A 217 11.00 -2.27 -7.85
CA LEU A 217 11.18 -3.50 -8.63
C LEU A 217 11.58 -4.70 -7.75
N MET A 218 11.76 -4.50 -6.44
CA MET A 218 12.02 -5.56 -5.47
C MET A 218 10.82 -6.54 -5.40
N SER A 219 10.91 -7.67 -6.10
CA SER A 219 9.87 -8.70 -6.14
C SER A 219 10.44 -10.07 -6.53
N ASP A 220 10.04 -11.14 -5.83
CA ASP A 220 10.37 -12.54 -6.21
C ASP A 220 9.34 -13.13 -7.21
N VAL A 221 8.32 -12.35 -7.59
CA VAL A 221 7.24 -12.76 -8.51
C VAL A 221 7.10 -11.76 -9.68
N PRO A 222 6.48 -12.15 -10.80
CA PRO A 222 6.29 -11.25 -11.94
C PRO A 222 5.56 -9.96 -11.56
N LEU A 223 6.09 -8.85 -12.09
CA LEU A 223 5.60 -7.48 -11.93
C LEU A 223 5.25 -6.89 -13.31
N GLY A 224 4.23 -6.03 -13.34
CA GLY A 224 3.86 -5.24 -14.52
C GLY A 224 3.57 -3.77 -14.19
N CYS A 225 3.05 -3.04 -15.17
CA CYS A 225 2.64 -1.64 -14.99
C CYS A 225 1.23 -1.40 -15.51
N PHE A 226 0.47 -0.55 -14.83
CA PHE A 226 -0.69 0.10 -15.45
C PHE A 226 -0.19 1.18 -16.40
N LEU A 227 -0.72 1.19 -17.63
CA LEU A 227 -0.31 2.11 -18.68
C LEU A 227 -1.54 2.77 -19.31
N SER A 228 -1.85 3.99 -18.88
CA SER A 228 -2.95 4.79 -19.45
C SER A 228 -2.54 5.56 -20.71
N GLY A 229 -1.24 5.67 -20.96
CA GLY A 229 -0.68 6.57 -21.98
C GLY A 229 -0.57 8.04 -21.54
N GLY A 230 -1.02 8.36 -20.32
CA GLY A 230 -0.71 9.61 -19.64
C GLY A 230 0.77 9.71 -19.27
N LEU A 231 1.23 10.92 -18.93
CA LEU A 231 2.64 11.18 -18.65
C LEU A 231 3.20 10.30 -17.52
N ASP A 232 2.46 10.19 -16.42
CA ASP A 232 2.95 9.62 -15.15
C ASP A 232 3.14 8.10 -15.26
N SER A 233 2.12 7.42 -15.81
CA SER A 233 2.19 5.98 -16.07
C SER A 233 3.23 5.65 -17.15
N SER A 234 3.40 6.54 -18.14
CA SER A 234 4.40 6.37 -19.20
C SER A 234 5.83 6.50 -18.67
N ILE A 235 6.12 7.47 -17.79
CA ILE A 235 7.43 7.63 -17.14
C ILE A 235 7.73 6.41 -16.28
N THR A 236 6.78 6.01 -15.42
CA THR A 236 6.95 4.84 -14.54
C THR A 236 7.24 3.57 -15.35
N THR A 237 6.48 3.35 -16.43
CA THR A 237 6.66 2.20 -17.32
C THR A 237 8.00 2.27 -18.07
N ALA A 238 8.40 3.45 -18.55
CA ALA A 238 9.65 3.63 -19.27
C ALA A 238 10.86 3.30 -18.40
N VAL A 239 10.87 3.74 -17.14
CA VAL A 239 11.93 3.40 -16.18
C VAL A 239 11.91 1.90 -15.88
N ALA A 240 10.76 1.33 -15.53
CA ALA A 240 10.65 -0.11 -15.24
C ALA A 240 11.15 -0.98 -16.42
N ARG A 241 10.86 -0.57 -17.66
CA ARG A 241 11.26 -1.29 -18.89
C ARG A 241 12.77 -1.35 -19.09
N GLN A 242 13.54 -0.41 -18.54
CA GLN A 242 15.00 -0.45 -18.61
C GLN A 242 15.59 -1.60 -17.80
N HIS A 243 14.85 -2.08 -16.79
CA HIS A 243 15.29 -3.15 -15.88
C HIS A 243 14.58 -4.48 -16.11
N ILE A 244 13.45 -4.48 -16.81
CA ILE A 244 12.63 -5.67 -17.09
C ILE A 244 12.49 -5.85 -18.60
N GLU A 245 13.12 -6.89 -19.13
CA GLU A 245 13.12 -7.18 -20.57
C GLU A 245 11.71 -7.48 -21.11
N LYS A 246 10.95 -8.31 -20.39
CA LYS A 246 9.59 -8.73 -20.76
C LYS A 246 8.56 -8.09 -19.84
N LEU A 247 8.45 -6.77 -19.91
CA LEU A 247 7.50 -6.02 -19.08
C LEU A 247 6.08 -6.16 -19.63
N HIS A 248 5.17 -6.64 -18.80
CA HIS A 248 3.73 -6.62 -19.09
C HIS A 248 3.13 -5.28 -18.73
N THR A 249 2.31 -4.73 -19.62
CA THR A 249 1.57 -3.47 -19.40
C THR A 249 0.09 -3.67 -19.62
N PHE A 250 -0.73 -2.99 -18.82
CA PHE A 250 -2.18 -3.19 -18.81
C PHE A 250 -2.91 -1.87 -18.97
N SER A 251 -3.91 -1.84 -19.86
CA SER A 251 -4.79 -0.70 -20.02
C SER A 251 -6.24 -1.15 -20.17
N VAL A 252 -7.16 -0.31 -19.69
CA VAL A 252 -8.58 -0.51 -19.92
C VAL A 252 -9.23 0.78 -20.40
N GLY A 253 -10.34 0.62 -21.10
CA GLY A 253 -11.11 1.75 -21.58
C GLY A 253 -12.38 1.30 -22.23
N ILE A 254 -13.09 2.26 -22.81
CA ILE A 254 -14.23 1.98 -23.68
C ILE A 254 -13.78 2.00 -25.14
N GLU A 255 -14.57 1.38 -26.01
CA GLU A 255 -14.27 1.38 -27.43
C GLU A 255 -14.13 2.81 -27.99
N GLY A 256 -13.03 3.05 -28.72
CA GLY A 256 -12.69 4.36 -29.26
C GLY A 256 -12.03 5.34 -28.27
N SER A 257 -11.78 4.95 -27.02
CA SER A 257 -11.10 5.78 -26.02
C SER A 257 -9.75 6.32 -26.52
N LYS A 258 -9.45 7.57 -26.16
CA LYS A 258 -8.14 8.19 -26.44
C LYS A 258 -7.04 7.56 -25.60
N ASP A 259 -7.34 7.13 -24.38
CA ASP A 259 -6.37 6.54 -23.45
C ASP A 259 -5.83 5.22 -23.98
N ILE A 260 -6.70 4.35 -24.51
CA ILE A 260 -6.27 3.11 -25.17
C ILE A 260 -5.32 3.39 -26.35
N LYS A 261 -5.60 4.41 -27.15
CA LYS A 261 -4.72 4.79 -28.27
C LYS A 261 -3.37 5.32 -27.78
N ALA A 262 -3.37 6.11 -26.71
CA ALA A 262 -2.15 6.63 -26.10
C ALA A 262 -1.32 5.50 -25.46
N ALA A 263 -1.95 4.61 -24.70
CA ALA A 263 -1.32 3.44 -24.11
C ALA A 263 -0.66 2.55 -25.16
N ARG A 264 -1.35 2.31 -26.29
CA ARG A 264 -0.81 1.56 -27.42
C ARG A 264 0.40 2.22 -28.07
N LEU A 265 0.40 3.54 -28.19
CA LEU A 265 1.54 4.28 -28.73
C LEU A 265 2.76 4.11 -27.83
N VAL A 266 2.58 4.27 -26.51
CA VAL A 266 3.66 4.14 -25.54
C VAL A 266 4.18 2.70 -25.46
N SER A 267 3.28 1.71 -25.47
CA SER A 267 3.68 0.31 -25.42
C SER A 267 4.45 -0.14 -26.66
N GLN A 268 4.10 0.39 -27.85
CA GLN A 268 4.87 0.17 -29.09
C GLN A 268 6.24 0.82 -29.03
N TYR A 269 6.34 2.03 -28.48
CA TYR A 269 7.61 2.74 -28.33
C TYR A 269 8.56 2.02 -27.35
N LEU A 270 8.01 1.54 -26.22
CA LEU A 270 8.76 0.86 -25.17
C LEU A 270 8.94 -0.65 -25.41
N ASP A 271 8.33 -1.21 -26.44
CA ASP A 271 8.33 -2.65 -26.73
C ASP A 271 7.94 -3.50 -25.50
N THR A 272 6.73 -3.26 -25.01
CA THR A 272 6.14 -4.00 -23.86
C THR A 272 5.12 -5.04 -24.33
N ILE A 273 4.89 -6.07 -23.52
CA ILE A 273 3.80 -7.04 -23.75
C ILE A 273 2.50 -6.39 -23.27
N HIS A 274 1.82 -5.69 -24.18
CA HIS A 274 0.65 -4.88 -23.87
C HIS A 274 -0.66 -5.67 -23.89
N HIS A 275 -1.45 -5.51 -22.85
CA HIS A 275 -2.77 -6.09 -22.68
C HIS A 275 -3.80 -4.98 -22.57
N GLU A 276 -4.87 -5.08 -23.37
CA GLU A 276 -5.95 -4.10 -23.42
C GLU A 276 -7.29 -4.78 -23.13
N TYR A 277 -8.14 -4.15 -22.31
CA TYR A 277 -9.50 -4.62 -22.10
C TYR A 277 -10.52 -3.50 -22.35
N LEU A 278 -11.50 -3.80 -23.21
CA LEU A 278 -12.59 -2.88 -23.52
C LEU A 278 -13.80 -3.20 -22.64
N ILE A 279 -14.11 -2.29 -21.72
CA ILE A 279 -15.21 -2.44 -20.75
C ILE A 279 -16.52 -2.02 -21.42
N THR A 280 -17.58 -2.80 -21.20
CA THR A 280 -18.93 -2.44 -21.64
C THR A 280 -19.75 -1.78 -20.52
N PRO A 281 -20.74 -0.91 -20.84
CA PRO A 281 -21.63 -0.34 -19.84
C PRO A 281 -22.38 -1.38 -18.99
N LYS A 282 -22.68 -2.54 -19.58
CA LYS A 282 -23.36 -3.64 -18.89
C LYS A 282 -22.48 -4.26 -17.81
N GLU A 283 -21.20 -4.51 -18.10
CA GLU A 283 -20.25 -5.01 -17.10
C GLU A 283 -20.05 -4.04 -15.96
N VAL A 284 -19.96 -2.73 -16.25
CA VAL A 284 -19.90 -1.71 -15.20
C VAL A 284 -21.11 -1.79 -14.31
N GLN A 285 -22.32 -1.86 -14.88
CA GLN A 285 -23.56 -1.98 -14.10
C GLN A 285 -23.57 -3.23 -13.22
N ASP A 286 -23.13 -4.36 -13.76
CA ASP A 286 -23.15 -5.65 -13.06
C ASP A 286 -22.09 -5.71 -11.93
N LYS A 287 -20.95 -5.03 -12.10
CA LYS A 287 -19.84 -5.02 -11.13
C LYS A 287 -19.88 -3.86 -10.15
N LEU A 288 -20.70 -2.84 -10.38
CA LEU A 288 -20.76 -1.65 -9.52
C LEU A 288 -20.98 -1.97 -8.03
N PRO A 289 -21.88 -2.89 -7.62
CA PRO A 289 -22.04 -3.23 -6.19
C PRO A 289 -20.77 -3.82 -5.56
N GLU A 290 -20.04 -4.64 -6.30
CA GLU A 290 -18.78 -5.26 -5.87
C GLU A 290 -17.66 -4.21 -5.76
N ILE A 291 -17.58 -3.29 -6.73
CA ILE A 291 -16.63 -2.17 -6.72
C ILE A 291 -16.87 -1.28 -5.49
N ILE A 292 -18.12 -0.90 -5.21
CA ILE A 292 -18.48 -0.08 -4.04
C ILE A 292 -18.16 -0.82 -2.74
N TYR A 293 -18.50 -2.11 -2.65
CA TYR A 293 -18.20 -2.95 -1.49
C TYR A 293 -16.69 -3.00 -1.21
N SER A 294 -15.90 -3.11 -2.27
CA SER A 294 -14.44 -3.19 -2.21
C SER A 294 -13.80 -1.87 -1.81
N LEU A 295 -14.26 -0.77 -2.43
CA LEU A 295 -13.81 0.60 -2.18
C LEU A 295 -14.15 1.07 -0.76
N GLU A 296 -15.28 0.61 -0.23
CA GLU A 296 -15.84 1.04 1.06
C GLU A 296 -16.13 2.55 1.10
N SER A 297 -16.45 3.12 -0.06
CA SER A 297 -16.84 4.51 -0.22
C SER A 297 -18.01 4.62 -1.20
N PHE A 298 -18.86 5.62 -0.94
CA PHE A 298 -19.94 6.02 -1.82
C PHE A 298 -19.65 7.34 -2.54
N ASP A 299 -18.44 7.89 -2.37
CA ASP A 299 -18.03 9.10 -3.07
C ASP A 299 -18.07 8.91 -4.58
N GLN A 300 -18.71 9.84 -5.28
CA GLN A 300 -19.00 9.69 -6.70
C GLN A 300 -17.73 9.64 -7.57
N ASP A 301 -16.73 10.45 -7.23
CA ASP A 301 -15.52 10.57 -8.03
C ASP A 301 -14.58 9.40 -7.75
N LEU A 302 -14.51 8.94 -6.50
CA LEU A 302 -13.79 7.70 -6.15
C LEU A 302 -14.41 6.47 -6.81
N VAL A 303 -15.74 6.35 -6.79
CA VAL A 303 -16.42 5.22 -7.46
C VAL A 303 -16.16 5.25 -8.98
N ARG A 304 -16.15 6.42 -9.61
CA ARG A 304 -15.83 6.56 -11.04
C ARG A 304 -14.40 6.15 -11.35
N SER A 305 -13.43 6.54 -10.52
CA SER A 305 -12.02 6.17 -10.66
C SER A 305 -11.78 4.67 -10.38
N ALA A 306 -12.53 4.09 -9.44
CA ALA A 306 -12.44 2.69 -9.06
C ALA A 306 -12.86 1.72 -10.17
N ILE A 307 -13.78 2.12 -11.06
CA ILE A 307 -14.27 1.26 -12.16
C ILE A 307 -13.13 0.80 -13.07
N PRO A 308 -12.39 1.68 -13.77
CA PRO A 308 -11.29 1.25 -14.62
C PRO A 308 -10.18 0.54 -13.80
N CYS A 309 -9.90 1.00 -12.58
CA CYS A 309 -8.93 0.33 -11.70
C CYS A 309 -9.31 -1.14 -11.45
N TYR A 310 -10.59 -1.44 -11.16
CA TYR A 310 -11.09 -2.79 -10.93
C TYR A 310 -10.89 -3.70 -12.14
N PHE A 311 -11.28 -3.25 -13.33
CA PHE A 311 -11.14 -4.04 -14.55
C PHE A 311 -9.67 -4.22 -14.95
N THR A 312 -8.82 -3.20 -14.76
CA THR A 312 -7.39 -3.29 -15.07
C THR A 312 -6.69 -4.25 -14.13
N SER A 313 -7.05 -4.21 -12.84
CA SER A 313 -6.49 -5.11 -11.82
C SER A 313 -6.86 -6.57 -12.10
N ARG A 314 -8.09 -6.81 -12.54
CA ARG A 314 -8.54 -8.13 -12.97
C ARG A 314 -7.78 -8.65 -14.17
N LEU A 315 -7.54 -7.81 -15.17
CA LEU A 315 -6.72 -8.17 -16.32
C LEU A 315 -5.27 -8.46 -15.89
N ALA A 316 -4.69 -7.63 -15.02
CA ALA A 316 -3.32 -7.79 -14.54
C ALA A 316 -3.11 -9.08 -13.73
N ALA A 317 -4.08 -9.45 -12.89
CA ALA A 317 -4.03 -10.63 -12.03
C ALA A 317 -3.87 -11.95 -12.80
N GLU A 318 -4.24 -11.99 -14.09
CA GLU A 318 -4.03 -13.15 -14.97
C GLU A 318 -2.55 -13.38 -15.32
N TYR A 319 -1.67 -12.39 -15.13
CA TYR A 319 -0.28 -12.41 -15.60
C TYR A 319 0.74 -12.09 -14.51
N VAL A 320 0.44 -11.16 -13.61
CA VAL A 320 1.39 -10.62 -12.62
C VAL A 320 0.74 -10.47 -11.25
N LYS A 321 1.56 -10.50 -10.20
CA LYS A 321 1.10 -10.29 -8.81
C LYS A 321 1.38 -8.88 -8.28
N VAL A 322 2.27 -8.15 -8.94
CA VAL A 322 2.68 -6.79 -8.54
C VAL A 322 2.48 -5.84 -9.72
N ILE A 323 1.98 -4.66 -9.43
CA ILE A 323 1.75 -3.60 -10.40
C ILE A 323 2.39 -2.30 -9.90
N LEU A 324 3.08 -1.61 -10.81
CA LEU A 324 3.43 -0.20 -10.64
C LEU A 324 2.37 0.70 -11.28
N THR A 325 2.05 1.79 -10.60
CA THR A 325 1.10 2.81 -11.06
C THR A 325 1.75 4.19 -10.99
N GLY A 326 1.19 5.15 -11.74
CA GLY A 326 1.62 6.56 -11.72
C GLY A 326 0.85 7.43 -10.72
N GLU A 327 0.12 6.82 -9.79
CA GLU A 327 -0.72 7.53 -8.82
C GLU A 327 0.12 8.42 -7.88
N GLY A 328 -0.42 9.59 -7.53
CA GLY A 328 0.26 10.58 -6.69
C GLY A 328 1.04 11.65 -7.45
N ALA A 329 1.27 11.47 -8.75
CA ALA A 329 2.00 12.43 -9.57
C ALA A 329 1.25 13.77 -9.70
N ASP A 330 -0.06 13.74 -9.95
CA ASP A 330 -0.88 14.94 -10.06
C ASP A 330 -0.91 15.77 -8.75
N GLU A 331 -0.91 15.09 -7.59
CA GLU A 331 -0.88 15.71 -6.27
C GLU A 331 0.49 16.30 -5.92
N LEU A 332 1.57 15.72 -6.44
CA LEU A 332 2.94 16.21 -6.21
C LEU A 332 3.33 17.33 -7.19
N PHE A 333 2.93 17.21 -8.46
CA PHE A 333 3.40 18.06 -9.55
C PHE A 333 2.32 18.97 -10.15
N ALA A 334 1.21 19.17 -9.44
CA ALA A 334 0.11 20.05 -9.83
C ALA A 334 -0.51 19.70 -11.21
N GLY A 335 -0.71 18.41 -11.49
CA GLY A 335 -1.15 17.95 -12.82
C GLY A 335 -2.66 18.11 -13.09
N TYR A 336 -3.49 18.24 -12.05
CA TYR A 336 -4.92 18.53 -12.21
C TYR A 336 -5.18 19.93 -12.81
N THR A 337 -6.18 20.02 -13.69
CA THR A 337 -6.49 21.28 -14.40
C THR A 337 -6.85 22.44 -13.46
N TYR A 338 -7.42 22.17 -12.29
CA TYR A 338 -7.83 23.22 -11.35
C TYR A 338 -6.64 23.97 -10.72
N TYR A 339 -5.45 23.35 -10.65
CA TYR A 339 -4.24 24.03 -10.14
C TYR A 339 -3.87 25.27 -10.96
N LYS A 340 -4.22 25.29 -12.26
CA LYS A 340 -4.01 26.46 -13.13
C LYS A 340 -4.79 27.70 -12.68
N GLY A 341 -5.84 27.53 -11.88
CA GLY A 341 -6.65 28.62 -11.35
C GLY A 341 -6.12 29.20 -10.02
N ILE A 342 -5.08 28.61 -9.44
CA ILE A 342 -4.52 29.07 -8.16
C ILE A 342 -3.63 30.31 -8.41
N PRO A 343 -3.85 31.43 -7.69
CA PRO A 343 -3.27 32.72 -8.08
C PRO A 343 -1.81 32.93 -7.65
N ASP A 344 -1.31 32.16 -6.68
CA ASP A 344 0.01 32.36 -6.09
C ASP A 344 0.65 31.03 -5.63
N ASN A 345 1.99 31.04 -5.52
CA ASN A 345 2.78 29.86 -5.18
C ASN A 345 2.54 29.36 -3.75
N ASP A 346 2.25 30.25 -2.79
CA ASP A 346 2.02 29.83 -1.40
C ASP A 346 0.70 29.07 -1.28
N THR A 347 -0.33 29.53 -1.98
CA THR A 347 -1.61 28.83 -2.08
C THR A 347 -1.47 27.51 -2.82
N LEU A 348 -0.69 27.46 -3.90
CA LEU A 348 -0.40 26.21 -4.62
C LEU A 348 0.33 25.22 -3.72
N HIS A 349 1.38 25.64 -3.02
CA HIS A 349 2.14 24.81 -2.09
C HIS A 349 1.27 24.25 -0.97
N ARG A 350 0.45 25.08 -0.33
CA ARG A 350 -0.51 24.62 0.70
C ARG A 350 -1.49 23.59 0.15
N GLU A 351 -1.97 23.80 -1.07
CA GLU A 351 -2.91 22.87 -1.71
C GLU A 351 -2.24 21.55 -2.09
N LEU A 352 -1.04 21.56 -2.68
CA LEU A 352 -0.28 20.34 -2.98
C LEU A 352 0.00 19.55 -1.70
N ARG A 353 0.43 20.23 -0.63
CA ARG A 353 0.63 19.58 0.68
C ARG A 353 -0.66 18.98 1.23
N ARG A 354 -1.79 19.70 1.10
CA ARG A 354 -3.10 19.16 1.49
C ARG A 354 -3.45 17.92 0.67
N SER A 355 -3.30 17.98 -0.66
CA SER A 355 -3.56 16.88 -1.59
C SER A 355 -2.74 15.64 -1.21
N VAL A 356 -1.41 15.78 -1.07
CA VAL A 356 -0.50 14.69 -0.67
C VAL A 356 -0.87 14.12 0.70
N THR A 357 -1.17 14.99 1.67
CA THR A 357 -1.58 14.55 3.02
C THR A 357 -2.89 13.75 2.99
N SER A 358 -3.80 14.07 2.07
CA SER A 358 -5.10 13.41 1.94
C SER A 358 -5.13 12.23 0.97
N LEU A 359 -4.01 11.88 0.34
CA LEU A 359 -3.93 10.84 -0.71
C LEU A 359 -4.56 9.50 -0.30
N HIS A 360 -4.42 9.11 0.97
CA HIS A 360 -5.00 7.88 1.52
C HIS A 360 -6.53 7.83 1.46
N ASN A 361 -7.21 8.98 1.44
CA ASN A 361 -8.66 9.09 1.33
C ASN A 361 -9.18 9.16 -0.11
N ILE A 362 -8.27 9.25 -1.09
CA ILE A 362 -8.61 9.42 -2.51
C ILE A 362 -8.05 8.29 -3.38
N ASN A 363 -7.04 8.58 -4.18
CA ASN A 363 -6.46 7.69 -5.17
C ASN A 363 -5.74 6.49 -4.54
N LEU A 364 -4.95 6.69 -3.47
CA LEU A 364 -4.26 5.57 -2.81
C LEU A 364 -5.24 4.62 -2.11
N GLY A 365 -6.32 5.17 -1.54
CA GLY A 365 -7.40 4.37 -0.96
C GLY A 365 -8.13 3.52 -2.00
N THR A 366 -8.31 4.05 -3.21
CA THR A 366 -8.91 3.33 -4.35
C THR A 366 -8.01 2.19 -4.81
N CYS A 367 -6.74 2.47 -5.16
CA CYS A 367 -5.77 1.47 -5.58
C CYS A 367 -5.56 0.39 -4.51
N GLY A 368 -5.33 0.79 -3.26
CA GLY A 368 -5.05 -0.11 -2.14
C GLY A 368 -6.18 -1.09 -1.79
N LYS A 369 -7.40 -0.85 -2.26
CA LYS A 369 -8.59 -1.68 -1.99
C LYS A 369 -9.13 -2.41 -3.22
N ILE A 370 -8.99 -1.82 -4.40
CA ILE A 370 -9.53 -2.36 -5.65
C ILE A 370 -8.56 -3.32 -6.33
N GLU A 371 -7.25 -3.08 -6.25
CA GLU A 371 -6.22 -3.89 -6.92
C GLU A 371 -6.19 -5.37 -6.53
N TYR A 372 -6.88 -5.72 -5.44
CA TYR A 372 -6.78 -7.04 -4.81
C TYR A 372 -8.12 -7.80 -4.76
N GLN A 373 -9.13 -7.36 -5.52
CA GLN A 373 -10.45 -8.02 -5.56
C GLN A 373 -10.57 -9.07 -6.66
N SER A 374 -9.54 -9.19 -7.49
CA SER A 374 -9.62 -9.90 -8.76
C SER A 374 -8.81 -11.19 -8.84
N LEU A 375 -8.38 -11.71 -7.69
CA LEU A 375 -7.67 -12.99 -7.55
C LEU A 375 -8.61 -14.12 -7.12
#